data_AF-A0AAD7JG97-F1
#
_entry.id   AF-A0AAD7JG97-F1
#
_cell.length_a   1.000
_cell.length_b   1.000
_cell.length_c   1.000
_cell.angle_alpha   90.00
_cell.angle_beta   90.00
_cell.angle_gamma   90.00
#
_symmetry.space_group_name_H-M   'P 1'
#
loop_
_entity.id
_entity.type
_entity.pdbx_description
1 polymer ?
#
loop_
_entity_poly.entity_id
_entity_poly.type
_entity_poly.pdbx_seq_one_letter_code
_entity_poly.pdbx_strand_id
1 'polypeptide(L)'
;MPETVECISSGLQAQNAFSAAKATGSSFNLEAIVVDSTEREARAAGAPAAAKQGLVYELDSCSTIKRGQKDNQSDVYPPALRTTASNPDPPSVNTLTLEAISYTNRALILNFGTLFFMLTRRSNFILGTFGNGRFGMSARRPTLPVHTRACDTIRGLNTLFYGVGVYTVMELFFMAGLSPFLTLYEVFSNPSRAARFLLAFYSYIARAERDLWKTIVQSAIHDGILAPTTDQCLRYGDWLYIWAKDKTSMPLRMACLVDEYHAKLDELSRAEAAWSQDAENQLFDVFEPTFLALGFQSPLSLGHLIFGADDWVQLGGTPCSHEDPITAVYRKHGLLGSPTRLKFDPSESLMLPHEQFRGKRSFYRPTFAFHHPKQMWRPAAARSVQGAEHHECLFKNIVATTLGVSIGPLEYCGVGHIVHVGPAPYVAVCKGDPAISEYHEKRALRSLDRISAHLETAGKRKRARSLKENKQLAKKLSKLDAGYHRVGAGAVEDAEGTEPQPSKPKKRRLSADQRLALATIN
;
A
#
# COMPACT_ATOMS: atom_id res chain seq x y z
N MET A 1 -6.59 6.52 4.95
CA MET A 1 -6.32 5.49 3.92
C MET A 1 -7.63 4.95 3.39
N PRO A 2 -7.80 4.85 2.07
CA PRO A 2 -9.01 4.31 1.48
C PRO A 2 -9.37 2.91 1.93
N GLU A 3 -8.43 1.99 2.15
CA GLU A 3 -8.81 0.65 2.62
C GLU A 3 -9.45 0.70 4.01
N THR A 4 -9.04 1.68 4.82
CA THR A 4 -9.69 2.00 6.08
C THR A 4 -11.06 2.64 5.85
N VAL A 5 -11.16 3.65 4.97
CA VAL A 5 -12.43 4.32 4.67
C VAL A 5 -13.44 3.38 4.00
N GLU A 6 -13.00 2.47 3.14
CA GLU A 6 -13.79 1.45 2.47
C GLU A 6 -14.20 0.34 3.42
N CYS A 7 -13.33 -0.12 4.33
CA CYS A 7 -13.71 -1.09 5.36
C CYS A 7 -14.68 -0.46 6.36
N ILE A 8 -14.46 0.81 6.73
CA ILE A 8 -15.39 1.59 7.55
C ILE A 8 -16.71 1.79 6.81
N SER A 9 -16.69 2.18 5.54
CA SER A 9 -17.89 2.39 4.71
C SER A 9 -18.65 1.08 4.50
N SER A 10 -17.96 -0.01 4.14
CA SER A 10 -18.56 -1.35 4.03
C SER A 10 -19.12 -1.80 5.38
N GLY A 11 -18.42 -1.48 6.47
CA GLY A 11 -18.88 -1.74 7.83
C GLY A 11 -20.13 -0.97 8.22
N LEU A 12 -20.18 0.32 7.92
CA LEU A 12 -21.35 1.16 8.13
C LEU A 12 -22.53 0.72 7.25
N GLN A 13 -22.30 0.41 5.97
CA GLN A 13 -23.33 -0.11 5.07
C GLN A 13 -23.89 -1.44 5.56
N ALA A 14 -23.02 -2.38 5.96
CA ALA A 14 -23.43 -3.66 6.51
C ALA A 14 -24.22 -3.48 7.82
N GLN A 15 -23.75 -2.62 8.74
CA GLN A 15 -24.48 -2.30 9.97
C GLN A 15 -25.86 -1.69 9.71
N ASN A 16 -25.96 -0.77 8.75
CA ASN A 16 -27.24 -0.15 8.38
C ASN A 16 -28.20 -1.18 7.78
N ALA A 17 -27.73 -2.01 6.84
CA ALA A 17 -28.53 -3.08 6.24
C ALA A 17 -28.99 -4.10 7.29
N PHE A 18 -28.10 -4.50 8.19
CA PHE A 18 -28.41 -5.40 9.31
C PHE A 18 -29.46 -4.79 10.26
N SER A 19 -29.31 -3.51 10.61
CA SER A 19 -30.25 -2.81 11.49
C SER A 19 -31.64 -2.67 10.84
N ALA A 20 -31.70 -2.37 9.54
CA ALA A 20 -32.95 -2.27 8.80
C ALA A 20 -33.69 -3.61 8.74
N ALA A 21 -32.98 -4.69 8.42
CA ALA A 21 -33.54 -6.04 8.41
C ALA A 21 -33.99 -6.50 9.81
N LYS A 22 -33.25 -6.16 10.86
CA LYS A 22 -33.65 -6.45 12.24
C LYS A 22 -34.93 -5.69 12.63
N ALA A 23 -35.09 -4.45 12.16
CA ALA A 23 -36.31 -3.67 12.40
C ALA A 23 -37.55 -4.28 11.71
N THR A 24 -37.39 -5.03 10.62
CA THR A 24 -38.47 -5.76 9.95
C THR A 24 -38.68 -7.18 10.50
N GLY A 25 -37.97 -7.56 11.56
CA GLY A 25 -38.03 -8.92 12.14
C GLY A 25 -37.32 -9.98 11.31
N SER A 26 -36.51 -9.59 10.32
CA SER A 26 -35.73 -10.53 9.50
C SER A 26 -34.49 -11.01 10.26
N SER A 27 -34.18 -12.31 10.15
CA SER A 27 -32.99 -12.94 10.71
C SER A 27 -31.98 -13.30 9.62
N PHE A 28 -30.69 -13.16 9.91
CA PHE A 28 -29.62 -13.64 9.03
C PHE A 28 -29.03 -14.92 9.61
N ASN A 29 -29.41 -16.06 9.05
CA ASN A 29 -28.87 -17.36 9.45
C ASN A 29 -27.66 -17.72 8.56
N LEU A 30 -26.65 -18.35 9.13
CA LEU A 30 -25.50 -18.82 8.37
C LEU A 30 -25.85 -20.11 7.61
N GLU A 31 -26.07 -20.03 6.31
CA GLU A 31 -26.46 -21.21 5.52
C GLU A 31 -25.31 -22.23 5.39
N ALA A 32 -24.13 -21.77 4.97
CA ALA A 32 -23.00 -22.64 4.67
C ALA A 32 -21.66 -21.93 4.85
N ILE A 33 -20.59 -22.71 5.05
CA ILE A 33 -19.20 -22.23 4.99
C ILE A 33 -18.57 -22.82 3.73
N VAL A 34 -18.30 -21.97 2.74
CA VAL A 34 -17.69 -22.39 1.47
C VAL A 34 -16.23 -21.96 1.39
N VAL A 35 -15.40 -22.75 0.71
CA VAL A 35 -13.98 -22.43 0.49
C VAL A 35 -13.60 -22.64 -0.98
N ASP A 36 -12.66 -21.84 -1.48
CA ASP A 36 -11.98 -22.06 -2.75
C ASP A 36 -10.86 -23.08 -2.57
N SER A 37 -10.72 -24.04 -3.49
CA SER A 37 -9.60 -24.99 -3.46
C SER A 37 -8.33 -24.39 -4.03
N THR A 38 -7.20 -24.63 -3.37
CA THR A 38 -5.88 -24.46 -4.00
C THR A 38 -5.70 -25.45 -5.15
N GLU A 39 -4.79 -25.16 -6.10
CA GLU A 39 -4.50 -26.11 -7.20
C GLU A 39 -4.08 -27.50 -6.69
N ARG A 40 -3.41 -27.56 -5.54
CA ARG A 40 -2.99 -28.82 -4.93
C ARG A 40 -4.19 -29.59 -4.37
N GLU A 41 -5.08 -28.91 -3.66
CA GLU A 41 -6.32 -29.49 -3.13
C GLU A 41 -7.22 -29.97 -4.26
N ALA A 42 -7.42 -29.15 -5.30
CA ALA A 42 -8.22 -29.52 -6.48
C ALA A 42 -7.71 -30.78 -7.19
N ARG A 43 -6.41 -31.08 -7.12
CA ARG A 43 -5.78 -32.26 -7.73
C ARG A 43 -5.76 -33.50 -6.83
N ALA A 44 -6.15 -33.38 -5.56
CA ALA A 44 -6.18 -34.52 -4.65
C ALA A 44 -7.23 -35.55 -5.12
N ALA A 45 -6.94 -36.84 -4.96
CA ALA A 45 -7.82 -37.91 -5.44
C ALA A 45 -9.26 -37.78 -4.88
N GLY A 46 -9.37 -37.49 -3.57
CA GLY A 46 -10.63 -37.28 -2.87
C GLY A 46 -11.18 -35.85 -2.90
N ALA A 47 -10.65 -34.97 -3.75
CA ALA A 47 -11.18 -33.61 -3.82
C ALA A 47 -12.63 -33.59 -4.36
N PRO A 48 -13.51 -32.72 -3.80
CA PRO A 48 -14.87 -32.52 -4.31
C PRO A 48 -14.89 -32.18 -5.81
N ALA A 49 -15.95 -32.56 -6.51
CA ALA A 49 -16.07 -32.30 -7.96
C ALA A 49 -15.98 -30.79 -8.28
N ALA A 50 -16.61 -29.95 -7.46
CA ALA A 50 -16.53 -28.49 -7.56
C ALA A 50 -15.08 -27.98 -7.43
N ALA A 51 -14.32 -28.48 -6.45
CA ALA A 51 -12.90 -28.15 -6.28
C ALA A 51 -12.07 -28.53 -7.52
N LYS A 52 -12.29 -29.72 -8.11
CA LYS A 52 -11.63 -30.18 -9.34
C LYS A 52 -11.91 -29.27 -10.55
N GLN A 53 -13.08 -28.62 -10.57
CA GLN A 53 -13.48 -27.66 -11.59
C GLN A 53 -12.99 -26.22 -11.29
N GLY A 54 -12.34 -25.99 -10.14
CA GLY A 54 -11.91 -24.66 -9.69
C GLY A 54 -13.04 -23.79 -9.14
N LEU A 55 -14.15 -24.42 -8.73
CA LEU A 55 -15.28 -23.77 -8.05
C LEU A 55 -15.11 -23.86 -6.53
N VAL A 56 -15.83 -23.01 -5.80
CA VAL A 56 -15.94 -23.13 -4.34
C VAL A 56 -16.76 -24.37 -3.97
N TYR A 57 -16.50 -24.92 -2.79
CA TYR A 57 -17.25 -26.05 -2.27
C TYR A 57 -17.56 -25.85 -0.79
N GLU A 58 -18.67 -26.42 -0.35
CA GLU A 58 -19.13 -26.36 1.03
C GLU A 58 -18.28 -27.25 1.95
N LEU A 59 -18.04 -26.76 3.17
CA LEU A 59 -17.38 -27.50 4.23
C LEU A 59 -18.42 -28.09 5.17
N ASP A 60 -18.26 -29.37 5.51
CA ASP A 60 -19.05 -30.04 6.53
C ASP A 60 -18.36 -29.99 7.91
N SER A 61 -19.07 -30.50 8.92
CA SER A 61 -18.57 -30.61 10.30
C SER A 61 -17.36 -31.52 10.45
N CYS A 62 -16.97 -32.28 9.43
CA CYS A 62 -15.78 -33.13 9.41
C CYS A 62 -14.58 -32.44 8.72
N SER A 63 -14.75 -31.24 8.18
CA SER A 63 -13.71 -30.54 7.42
C SER A 63 -12.47 -30.23 8.24
N THR A 64 -11.32 -30.63 7.69
CA THR A 64 -9.97 -30.39 8.25
C THR A 64 -9.17 -29.38 7.43
N ILE A 65 -9.82 -28.66 6.52
CA ILE A 65 -9.17 -27.67 5.65
C ILE A 65 -8.61 -26.53 6.49
N LYS A 66 -7.35 -26.17 6.22
CA LYS A 66 -6.67 -25.04 6.86
C LYS A 66 -6.28 -23.97 5.85
N ARG A 67 -6.30 -22.71 6.28
CA ARG A 67 -5.88 -21.54 5.49
C ARG A 67 -4.98 -20.64 6.32
N GLY A 68 -4.14 -19.86 5.65
CA GLY A 68 -3.16 -18.97 6.29
C GLY A 68 -1.76 -19.14 5.71
N GLN A 69 -0.81 -18.44 6.31
CA GLN A 69 0.61 -18.58 5.95
C GLN A 69 1.13 -19.95 6.37
N LYS A 70 2.17 -20.46 5.68
CA LYS A 70 2.71 -21.82 5.86
C LYS A 70 2.88 -22.23 7.33
N ASP A 71 3.36 -21.30 8.16
CA ASP A 71 3.67 -21.55 9.57
C ASP A 71 2.59 -21.02 10.54
N ASN A 72 1.48 -20.50 10.01
CA ASN A 72 0.37 -19.95 10.80
C ASN A 72 -0.98 -20.23 10.10
N GLN A 73 -1.24 -21.51 9.82
CA GLN A 73 -2.51 -21.95 9.25
C GLN A 73 -3.54 -22.22 10.36
N SER A 74 -4.75 -21.73 10.16
CA SER A 74 -5.90 -21.97 11.04
C SER A 74 -6.93 -22.86 10.34
N ASP A 75 -7.69 -23.62 11.12
CA ASP A 75 -8.84 -24.37 10.61
C ASP A 75 -9.86 -23.41 10.00
N VAL A 76 -10.30 -23.69 8.77
CA VAL A 76 -11.36 -22.92 8.11
C VAL A 76 -12.70 -23.26 8.71
N TYR A 77 -12.96 -24.52 9.06
CA TYR A 77 -14.21 -24.88 9.73
C TYR A 77 -14.07 -24.66 11.25
N PRO A 78 -15.05 -24.01 11.91
CA PRO A 78 -14.99 -23.73 13.34
C PRO A 78 -14.75 -25.00 14.18
N PRO A 79 -13.68 -25.06 15.00
CA PRO A 79 -13.44 -26.23 15.86
C PRO A 79 -14.61 -26.52 16.82
N ALA A 80 -15.34 -25.49 17.26
CA ALA A 80 -16.51 -25.63 18.13
C ALA A 80 -17.71 -26.33 17.45
N LEU A 81 -17.78 -26.29 16.12
CA LEU A 81 -18.84 -26.95 15.33
C LEU A 81 -18.34 -28.25 14.69
N ARG A 82 -17.09 -28.65 14.94
CA ARG A 82 -16.49 -29.81 14.30
C ARG A 82 -16.96 -31.09 15.00
N THR A 83 -17.35 -32.07 14.20
CA THR A 83 -17.62 -33.42 14.68
C THR A 83 -16.30 -34.04 15.15
N THR A 84 -16.21 -34.36 16.43
CA THR A 84 -15.03 -34.97 17.05
C THR A 84 -15.46 -36.11 17.98
N ALA A 85 -14.53 -36.96 18.41
CA ALA A 85 -14.84 -38.01 19.39
C ALA A 85 -15.44 -37.44 20.70
N SER A 86 -15.03 -36.23 21.10
CA SER A 86 -15.55 -35.52 22.28
C SER A 86 -16.81 -34.70 22.00
N ASN A 87 -17.16 -34.46 20.73
CA ASN A 87 -18.34 -33.72 20.31
C ASN A 87 -18.94 -34.40 19.06
N PRO A 88 -19.61 -35.55 19.22
CA PRO A 88 -20.07 -36.35 18.09
C PRO A 88 -21.23 -35.71 17.33
N ASP A 89 -21.97 -34.81 17.97
CA ASP A 89 -23.15 -34.13 17.40
C ASP A 89 -23.06 -32.61 17.65
N PRO A 90 -22.14 -31.90 16.98
CA PRO A 90 -22.01 -30.45 17.12
C PRO A 90 -23.27 -29.75 16.55
N PRO A 91 -23.61 -28.55 17.05
CA PRO A 91 -24.68 -27.76 16.44
C PRO A 91 -24.35 -27.42 14.99
N SER A 92 -25.35 -27.52 14.12
CA SER A 92 -25.22 -27.19 12.69
C SER A 92 -24.97 -25.70 12.48
N VAL A 93 -24.22 -25.33 11.44
CA VAL A 93 -23.92 -23.92 11.08
C VAL A 93 -25.19 -23.10 10.85
N ASN A 94 -26.26 -23.71 10.35
CA ASN A 94 -27.55 -23.05 10.11
C ASN A 94 -28.29 -22.64 11.39
N THR A 95 -27.86 -23.11 12.57
CA THR A 95 -28.38 -22.67 13.87
C THR A 95 -27.78 -21.33 14.30
N LEU A 96 -26.74 -20.85 13.62
CA LEU A 96 -26.09 -19.59 13.92
C LEU A 96 -26.85 -18.43 13.29
N THR A 97 -27.28 -17.49 14.14
CA THR A 97 -27.92 -16.25 13.72
C THR A 97 -26.95 -15.08 13.93
N LEU A 98 -26.85 -14.19 12.95
CA LEU A 98 -26.04 -12.98 13.06
C LEU A 98 -26.65 -12.05 14.13
N GLU A 99 -25.93 -11.85 15.23
CA GLU A 99 -26.36 -11.03 16.35
C GLU A 99 -25.93 -9.57 16.21
N ALA A 100 -24.74 -9.35 15.65
CA ALA A 100 -24.17 -8.01 15.46
C ALA A 100 -23.16 -7.96 14.31
N ILE A 101 -22.99 -6.77 13.75
CA ILE A 101 -21.90 -6.43 12.84
C ILE A 101 -21.05 -5.35 13.49
N SER A 102 -19.75 -5.55 13.52
CA SER A 102 -18.77 -4.52 13.86
C SER A 102 -17.70 -4.48 12.78
N TYR A 103 -16.85 -3.46 12.79
CA TYR A 103 -15.77 -3.38 11.83
C TYR A 103 -14.54 -2.75 12.47
N THR A 104 -13.40 -3.09 11.91
CA THR A 104 -12.14 -2.40 12.15
C THR A 104 -11.75 -1.66 10.89
N ASN A 105 -10.61 -0.98 10.92
CA ASN A 105 -10.00 -0.40 9.74
C ASN A 105 -9.55 -1.41 8.66
N ARG A 106 -9.68 -2.73 8.89
CA ARG A 106 -9.20 -3.78 7.97
C ARG A 106 -10.13 -4.96 7.77
N ALA A 107 -11.13 -5.09 8.62
CA ALA A 107 -12.05 -6.20 8.55
C ALA A 107 -13.48 -5.81 8.93
N LEU A 108 -14.44 -6.44 8.27
CA LEU A 108 -15.79 -6.57 8.78
C LEU A 108 -15.82 -7.77 9.73
N ILE A 109 -16.44 -7.61 10.89
CA ILE A 109 -16.58 -8.65 11.92
C ILE A 109 -18.07 -8.96 12.04
N LEU A 110 -18.45 -10.18 11.68
CA LEU A 110 -19.80 -10.71 11.80
C LEU A 110 -19.87 -11.55 13.08
N ASN A 111 -20.69 -11.15 14.05
CA ASN A 111 -20.86 -11.83 15.31
C ASN A 111 -22.11 -12.73 15.27
N PHE A 112 -21.92 -14.04 15.36
CA PHE A 112 -22.97 -15.06 15.45
C PHE A 112 -23.06 -15.66 16.87
N GLY A 113 -22.76 -14.86 17.89
CA GLY A 113 -22.82 -15.24 19.30
C GLY A 113 -21.60 -16.02 19.75
N THR A 114 -21.58 -17.33 19.51
CA THR A 114 -20.46 -18.21 19.90
C THR A 114 -19.31 -18.17 18.90
N LEU A 115 -19.53 -17.56 17.73
CA LEU A 115 -18.57 -17.46 16.65
C LEU A 115 -18.51 -16.07 16.05
N PHE A 116 -17.32 -15.68 15.64
CA PHE A 116 -17.06 -14.44 14.92
C PHE A 116 -16.45 -14.78 13.57
N PHE A 117 -16.89 -14.10 12.51
CA PHE A 117 -16.29 -14.20 11.18
C PHE A 117 -15.63 -12.88 10.83
N MET A 118 -14.38 -12.94 10.38
CA MET A 118 -13.60 -11.76 10.03
C MET A 118 -13.36 -11.70 8.52
N LEU A 119 -13.96 -10.72 7.84
CA LEU A 119 -13.82 -10.50 6.41
C LEU A 119 -12.71 -9.48 6.17
N THR A 120 -11.53 -9.93 5.73
CA THR A 120 -10.40 -9.04 5.41
C THR A 120 -10.29 -8.79 3.89
N ARG A 121 -9.99 -7.55 3.49
CA ARG A 121 -10.01 -7.12 2.08
C ARG A 121 -8.84 -7.61 1.21
N ARG A 122 -7.87 -8.36 1.76
CA ARG A 122 -6.73 -8.86 1.01
C ARG A 122 -6.95 -10.32 0.64
N SER A 123 -7.61 -10.56 -0.49
CA SER A 123 -7.58 -11.82 -1.27
C SER A 123 -7.51 -13.10 -0.43
N ASN A 124 -8.69 -13.74 -0.30
CA ASN A 124 -9.04 -14.97 0.40
C ASN A 124 -9.73 -14.71 1.75
N PHE A 125 -10.92 -15.31 1.92
CA PHE A 125 -11.60 -15.42 3.21
C PHE A 125 -10.64 -16.07 4.21
N ILE A 126 -10.38 -15.42 5.34
CA ILE A 126 -9.74 -16.07 6.49
C ILE A 126 -10.83 -16.22 7.53
N LEU A 127 -11.33 -17.45 7.71
CA LEU A 127 -12.14 -17.77 8.88
C LEU A 127 -11.22 -17.78 10.09
N GLY A 128 -11.47 -16.90 11.05
CA GLY A 128 -10.87 -16.98 12.38
C GLY A 128 -12.00 -17.20 13.37
N THR A 129 -12.08 -18.37 13.98
CA THR A 129 -13.11 -18.67 14.97
C THR A 129 -12.60 -18.34 16.36
N PHE A 130 -13.27 -17.42 17.03
CA PHE A 130 -12.92 -16.98 18.38
C PHE A 130 -13.98 -17.50 19.35
N GLY A 131 -13.60 -18.42 20.23
CA GLY A 131 -14.50 -18.92 21.27
C GLY A 131 -14.67 -17.91 22.41
N ASN A 132 -15.83 -17.94 23.07
CA ASN A 132 -16.17 -17.14 24.25
C ASN A 132 -15.26 -17.51 25.44
N GLY A 133 -14.07 -16.91 25.50
CA GLY A 133 -13.13 -17.18 26.58
C GLY A 133 -11.81 -16.42 26.41
N ARG A 134 -11.82 -15.15 26.85
CA ARG A 134 -10.68 -14.22 26.88
C ARG A 134 -10.23 -13.72 25.50
N PHE A 135 -10.35 -12.40 25.33
CA PHE A 135 -9.57 -11.60 24.40
C PHE A 135 -8.09 -11.62 24.84
N GLY A 136 -7.48 -12.81 24.85
CA GLY A 136 -6.08 -13.00 25.10
C GLY A 136 -5.34 -12.66 23.83
N MET A 137 -5.18 -11.36 23.55
CA MET A 137 -4.00 -10.93 22.80
C MET A 137 -2.80 -11.36 23.63
N SER A 138 -2.36 -12.61 23.46
CA SER A 138 -0.96 -12.96 23.63
C SER A 138 -0.23 -12.27 22.49
N ALA A 139 -0.17 -10.93 22.59
CA ALA A 139 0.82 -10.15 21.89
C ALA A 139 2.15 -10.59 22.52
N ARG A 140 2.71 -11.70 22.04
CA ARG A 140 4.16 -11.79 21.96
C ARG A 140 4.54 -10.49 21.28
N ARG A 141 5.07 -9.54 22.05
CA ARG A 141 5.56 -8.28 21.50
C ARG A 141 6.48 -8.71 20.36
N PRO A 142 6.11 -8.45 19.10
CA PRO A 142 6.99 -8.84 18.02
C PRO A 142 8.31 -8.15 18.32
N THR A 143 9.36 -8.95 18.53
CA THR A 143 10.71 -8.41 18.67
C THR A 143 11.00 -7.75 17.33
N LEU A 144 10.87 -6.43 17.28
CA LEU A 144 11.12 -5.69 16.07
C LEU A 144 12.58 -5.93 15.70
N PRO A 145 12.88 -6.34 14.47
CA PRO A 145 14.25 -6.57 14.06
C PRO A 145 14.95 -5.21 13.98
N VAL A 146 15.59 -4.79 15.08
CA VAL A 146 16.18 -3.46 15.28
C VAL A 146 17.20 -3.06 14.20
N HIS A 147 17.82 -4.04 13.54
CA HIS A 147 18.79 -3.84 12.46
C HIS A 147 18.19 -3.81 11.05
N THR A 148 16.86 -3.86 10.92
CA THR A 148 16.20 -3.61 9.64
C THR A 148 16.19 -2.13 9.31
N ARG A 149 16.20 -1.80 8.02
CA ARG A 149 15.98 -0.42 7.57
C ARG A 149 14.65 0.10 8.12
N ALA A 150 14.71 1.30 8.69
CA ALA A 150 13.57 1.95 9.30
C ALA A 150 12.41 2.09 8.30
N CYS A 151 12.69 2.49 7.05
CA CYS A 151 11.65 2.69 6.04
C CYS A 151 10.88 1.41 5.69
N ASP A 152 11.53 0.24 5.69
CA ASP A 152 10.88 -1.05 5.43
C ASP A 152 10.00 -1.46 6.62
N THR A 153 10.53 -1.30 7.83
CA THR A 153 9.82 -1.70 9.06
C THR A 153 8.65 -0.79 9.36
N ILE A 154 8.81 0.53 9.23
CA ILE A 154 7.72 1.50 9.39
C ILE A 154 6.55 1.20 8.46
N ARG A 155 6.83 0.83 7.19
CA ARG A 155 5.80 0.40 6.24
C ARG A 155 5.13 -0.90 6.63
N GLY A 156 5.87 -1.83 7.24
CA GLY A 156 5.34 -3.06 7.83
C GLY A 156 4.45 -2.80 9.05
N LEU A 157 4.74 -1.75 9.81
CA LEU A 157 4.02 -1.29 11.00
C LEU A 157 2.80 -0.43 10.64
N ASN A 158 2.02 -0.89 9.66
CA ASN A 158 0.83 -0.20 9.17
C ASN A 158 -0.29 -0.06 10.21
N THR A 159 -0.18 -0.69 11.38
CA THR A 159 -1.07 -0.48 12.55
C THR A 159 -0.63 0.68 13.44
N LEU A 160 0.61 1.13 13.33
CA LEU A 160 1.13 2.30 14.03
C LEU A 160 1.19 3.52 13.09
N PHE A 161 1.72 3.30 11.88
CA PHE A 161 1.88 4.33 10.86
C PHE A 161 0.86 4.14 9.74
N TYR A 162 -0.40 4.44 10.05
CA TYR A 162 -1.48 4.39 9.06
C TYR A 162 -1.19 5.36 7.89
N GLY A 163 -1.38 4.92 6.65
CA GLY A 163 -1.10 5.79 5.49
C GLY A 163 0.32 5.71 4.95
N VAL A 164 1.23 5.03 5.65
CA VAL A 164 2.64 5.02 5.26
C VAL A 164 2.94 3.88 4.30
N GLY A 165 2.77 4.18 3.01
CA GLY A 165 3.14 3.32 1.88
C GLY A 165 4.58 3.52 1.41
N VAL A 166 4.89 3.00 0.21
CA VAL A 166 6.24 3.08 -0.39
C VAL A 166 6.67 4.53 -0.65
N TYR A 167 5.81 5.31 -1.30
CA TYR A 167 6.12 6.72 -1.58
C TYR A 167 6.07 7.57 -0.31
N THR A 168 5.03 7.38 0.53
CA THR A 168 4.85 8.17 1.75
C THR A 168 6.07 8.08 2.65
N VAL A 169 6.63 6.88 2.88
CA VAL A 169 7.79 6.78 3.78
C VAL A 169 9.01 7.53 3.23
N MET A 170 9.22 7.58 1.91
CA MET A 170 10.33 8.34 1.33
C MET A 170 10.11 9.85 1.50
N GLU A 171 8.86 10.32 1.34
CA GLU A 171 8.49 11.72 1.62
C GLU A 171 8.72 12.08 3.09
N LEU A 172 8.35 11.21 4.03
CA LEU A 172 8.57 11.42 5.45
C LEU A 172 10.06 11.50 5.80
N PHE A 173 10.88 10.61 5.25
CA PHE A 173 12.32 10.62 5.47
C PHE A 173 12.96 11.87 4.87
N PHE A 174 12.54 12.30 3.69
CA PHE A 174 13.00 13.55 3.10
C PHE A 174 12.63 14.77 3.95
N MET A 175 11.37 14.89 4.37
CA MET A 175 10.91 15.99 5.23
C MET A 175 11.61 16.00 6.59
N ALA A 176 11.90 14.83 7.16
CA ALA A 176 12.63 14.68 8.41
C ALA A 176 14.15 14.90 8.26
N GLY A 177 14.67 15.02 7.04
CA GLY A 177 16.10 15.08 6.77
C GLY A 177 16.84 13.79 7.15
N LEU A 178 16.20 12.63 6.98
CA LEU A 178 16.73 11.32 7.36
C LEU A 178 17.09 10.51 6.12
N SER A 179 18.22 9.81 6.17
CA SER A 179 18.60 8.85 5.13
C SER A 179 17.66 7.63 5.17
N PRO A 180 17.09 7.18 4.03
CA PRO A 180 16.24 5.98 3.99
C PRO A 180 16.99 4.68 4.29
N PHE A 181 18.33 4.75 4.39
CA PHE A 181 19.20 3.62 4.72
C PHE A 181 19.41 3.44 6.23
N LEU A 182 18.97 4.40 7.06
CA LEU A 182 19.01 4.26 8.50
C LEU A 182 18.21 3.03 8.93
N THR A 183 18.75 2.30 9.89
CA THR A 183 18.07 1.23 10.61
C THR A 183 17.00 1.79 11.53
N LEU A 184 16.04 0.94 11.91
CA LEU A 184 15.02 1.30 12.89
C LEU A 184 15.65 1.76 14.20
N TYR A 185 16.72 1.09 14.63
CA TYR A 185 17.46 1.48 15.81
C TYR A 185 18.04 2.89 15.68
N GLU A 186 18.82 3.19 14.63
CA GLU A 186 19.46 4.51 14.45
C GLU A 186 18.45 5.67 14.37
N VAL A 187 17.22 5.43 13.91
CA VAL A 187 16.15 6.43 13.91
C VAL A 187 15.55 6.61 15.31
N PHE A 188 15.20 5.52 16.00
CA PHE A 188 14.41 5.58 17.24
C PHE A 188 15.25 5.57 18.53
N SER A 189 16.54 5.26 18.48
CA SER A 189 17.47 5.42 19.62
C SER A 189 18.00 6.85 19.73
N ASN A 190 17.80 7.68 18.71
CA ASN A 190 18.19 9.08 18.65
C ASN A 190 16.94 9.98 18.86
N PRO A 191 16.83 10.72 19.98
CA PRO A 191 15.65 11.56 20.27
C PRO A 191 15.32 12.57 19.17
N SER A 192 16.33 13.21 18.58
CA SER A 192 16.15 14.21 17.52
C SER A 192 15.63 13.59 16.22
N ARG A 193 16.20 12.47 15.78
CA ARG A 193 15.74 11.76 14.56
C ARG A 193 14.32 11.25 14.72
N ALA A 194 13.98 10.67 15.87
CA ALA A 194 12.62 10.21 16.16
C ALA A 194 11.62 11.35 16.19
N ALA A 195 11.95 12.46 16.87
CA ALA A 195 11.11 13.65 16.90
C ALA A 195 10.90 14.24 15.50
N ARG A 196 11.95 14.37 14.69
CA ARG A 196 11.85 14.81 13.29
C ARG A 196 10.97 13.90 12.46
N PHE A 197 11.09 12.58 12.59
CA PHE A 197 10.25 11.63 11.87
C PHE A 197 8.76 11.75 12.27
N LEU A 198 8.47 11.85 13.56
CA LEU A 198 7.09 12.00 14.06
C LEU A 198 6.46 13.34 13.63
N LEU A 199 7.22 14.44 13.71
CA LEU A 199 6.77 15.74 13.23
C LEU A 199 6.64 15.77 11.69
N ALA A 200 7.47 15.05 10.95
CA ALA A 200 7.31 14.86 9.51
C ALA A 200 6.01 14.13 9.19
N PHE A 201 5.71 13.07 9.93
CA PHE A 201 4.46 12.33 9.79
C PHE A 201 3.23 13.21 10.03
N TYR A 202 3.23 13.97 11.13
CA TYR A 202 2.16 14.91 11.43
C TYR A 202 2.04 16.00 10.35
N SER A 203 3.16 16.62 9.97
CA SER A 203 3.19 17.69 8.96
C SER A 203 2.70 17.21 7.60
N TYR A 204 3.06 15.97 7.23
CA TYR A 204 2.61 15.35 5.99
C TYR A 204 1.09 15.13 6.00
N ILE A 205 0.52 14.63 7.10
CA ILE A 205 -0.93 14.43 7.24
C ILE A 205 -1.66 15.77 7.20
N ALA A 206 -1.23 16.75 7.99
CA ALA A 206 -1.86 18.07 8.05
C ALA A 206 -1.80 18.76 6.67
N ARG A 207 -0.66 18.66 5.97
CA ARG A 207 -0.51 19.14 4.59
C ARG A 207 -1.42 18.38 3.63
N ALA A 208 -1.54 17.06 3.77
CA ALA A 208 -2.38 16.26 2.90
C ALA A 208 -3.87 16.61 3.07
N GLU A 209 -4.34 16.79 4.30
CA GLU A 209 -5.72 17.22 4.57
C GLU A 209 -6.01 18.61 4.00
N ARG A 210 -5.09 19.56 4.19
CA ARG A 210 -5.28 20.93 3.72
C ARG A 210 -5.18 21.06 2.20
N ASP A 211 -4.14 20.48 1.62
CA ASP A 211 -3.74 20.74 0.23
C ASP A 211 -4.16 19.59 -0.69
N LEU A 212 -3.75 18.36 -0.37
CA LEU A 212 -3.92 17.19 -1.26
C LEU A 212 -5.39 16.81 -1.44
N TRP A 213 -6.16 16.77 -0.35
CA TRP A 213 -7.57 16.43 -0.40
C TRP A 213 -8.34 17.39 -1.29
N LYS A 214 -8.24 18.71 -1.01
CA LYS A 214 -9.02 19.73 -1.71
C LYS A 214 -8.61 19.90 -3.17
N THR A 215 -7.31 19.88 -3.47
CA THR A 215 -6.81 20.27 -4.81
C THR A 215 -6.69 19.11 -5.79
N ILE A 216 -6.47 17.89 -5.28
CA ILE A 216 -6.19 16.72 -6.12
C ILE A 216 -7.29 15.69 -5.96
N VAL A 217 -7.50 15.17 -4.74
CA VAL A 217 -8.41 14.03 -4.51
C VAL A 217 -9.86 14.40 -4.77
N GLN A 218 -10.36 15.47 -4.16
CA GLN A 218 -11.76 15.91 -4.31
C GLN A 218 -12.10 16.21 -5.77
N SER A 219 -11.17 16.80 -6.52
CA SER A 219 -11.37 17.10 -7.95
C SER A 219 -11.46 15.86 -8.84
N ALA A 220 -10.97 14.72 -8.36
CA ALA A 220 -11.01 13.44 -9.06
C ALA A 220 -12.24 12.59 -8.68
N ILE A 221 -13.11 13.08 -7.78
CA ILE A 221 -14.34 12.40 -7.41
C ILE A 221 -15.46 12.89 -8.33
N HIS A 222 -16.05 11.97 -9.09
CA HIS A 222 -17.15 12.20 -10.01
C HIS A 222 -18.31 11.29 -9.59
N ASP A 223 -19.45 11.87 -9.21
CA ASP A 223 -20.65 11.14 -8.75
C ASP A 223 -20.36 10.13 -7.63
N GLY A 224 -19.48 10.51 -6.70
CA GLY A 224 -19.07 9.67 -5.57
C GLY A 224 -18.01 8.62 -5.90
N ILE A 225 -17.55 8.56 -7.14
CA ILE A 225 -16.53 7.60 -7.62
C ILE A 225 -15.23 8.33 -7.88
N LEU A 226 -14.12 7.77 -7.39
CA LEU A 226 -12.79 8.30 -7.67
C LEU A 226 -12.35 7.85 -9.08
N ALA A 227 -12.25 8.81 -10.00
CA ALA A 227 -11.91 8.58 -11.41
C ALA A 227 -10.92 9.65 -11.92
N PRO A 228 -9.66 9.64 -11.44
CA PRO A 228 -8.67 10.66 -11.78
C PRO A 228 -8.27 10.60 -13.26
N THR A 229 -8.10 11.77 -13.88
CA THR A 229 -7.46 11.90 -15.20
C THR A 229 -5.94 11.77 -15.10
N THR A 230 -5.27 11.51 -16.22
CA THR A 230 -3.80 11.51 -16.29
C THR A 230 -3.20 12.81 -15.76
N ASP A 231 -3.79 13.96 -16.09
CA ASP A 231 -3.29 15.25 -15.61
C ASP A 231 -3.48 15.41 -14.10
N GLN A 232 -4.61 14.95 -13.55
CA GLN A 232 -4.82 14.92 -12.10
C GLN A 232 -3.80 14.03 -11.39
N CYS A 233 -3.49 12.87 -11.96
CA CYS A 233 -2.43 11.99 -11.49
C CYS A 233 -1.06 12.67 -11.55
N LEU A 234 -0.72 13.38 -12.64
CA LEU A 234 0.55 14.11 -12.76
C LEU A 234 0.67 15.24 -11.73
N ARG A 235 -0.41 15.96 -11.42
CA ARG A 235 -0.43 16.97 -10.35
C ARG A 235 -0.12 16.39 -8.97
N TYR A 236 -0.45 15.12 -8.73
CA TYR A 236 -0.01 14.45 -7.50
C TYR A 236 1.51 14.30 -7.44
N GLY A 237 2.15 13.97 -8.58
CA GLY A 237 3.59 13.97 -8.72
C GLY A 237 4.21 15.32 -8.35
N ASP A 238 3.60 16.43 -8.74
CA ASP A 238 4.06 17.78 -8.38
C ASP A 238 3.95 18.05 -6.86
N TRP A 239 2.95 17.48 -6.20
CA TRP A 239 2.75 17.61 -4.75
C TRP A 239 3.82 16.86 -3.93
N LEU A 240 4.34 15.73 -4.42
CA LEU A 240 5.43 14.98 -3.78
C LEU A 240 6.72 15.83 -3.75
N TYR A 241 7.58 15.64 -2.77
CA TYR A 241 8.87 16.32 -2.71
C TYR A 241 9.97 15.53 -3.43
N ILE A 242 10.04 14.21 -3.25
CA ILE A 242 11.20 13.43 -3.70
C ILE A 242 10.86 12.17 -4.49
N TRP A 243 9.73 11.54 -4.20
CA TRP A 243 9.41 10.23 -4.76
C TRP A 243 9.27 10.29 -6.27
N ALA A 244 10.00 9.41 -6.97
CA ALA A 244 9.94 9.26 -8.41
C ALA A 244 10.15 10.57 -9.19
N LYS A 245 11.00 11.45 -8.67
CA LYS A 245 11.42 12.67 -9.36
C LYS A 245 12.82 12.50 -9.93
N ASP A 246 13.11 13.24 -10.99
CA ASP A 246 14.46 13.33 -11.56
C ASP A 246 15.32 14.33 -10.78
N LYS A 247 14.66 15.39 -10.30
CA LYS A 247 15.22 16.41 -9.43
C LYS A 247 14.18 16.82 -8.40
N THR A 248 14.63 17.16 -7.21
CA THR A 248 13.79 17.76 -6.18
C THR A 248 14.13 19.24 -6.01
N SER A 249 13.10 20.03 -5.73
CA SER A 249 13.20 21.45 -5.42
C SER A 249 13.35 21.62 -3.92
N MET A 250 14.37 22.36 -3.49
CA MET A 250 14.61 22.63 -2.08
C MET A 250 15.10 24.06 -1.84
N PRO A 251 14.98 24.58 -0.61
CA PRO A 251 15.53 25.89 -0.25
C PRO A 251 17.05 25.92 -0.34
N LEU A 252 17.64 27.12 -0.48
CA LEU A 252 19.08 27.32 -0.60
C LEU A 252 19.86 26.61 0.52
N ARG A 253 19.43 26.81 1.78
CA ARG A 253 20.07 26.19 2.95
C ARG A 253 20.13 24.67 2.84
N MET A 254 19.02 24.03 2.49
CA MET A 254 18.99 22.57 2.30
C MET A 254 19.88 22.14 1.13
N ALA A 255 19.91 22.92 0.05
CA ALA A 255 20.76 22.62 -1.11
C ALA A 255 22.25 22.66 -0.75
N CYS A 256 22.68 23.65 0.03
CA CYS A 256 24.04 23.71 0.57
C CYS A 256 24.34 22.49 1.45
N LEU A 257 23.43 22.10 2.35
CA LEU A 257 23.58 20.90 3.17
C LEU A 257 23.68 19.62 2.34
N VAL A 258 22.93 19.49 1.23
CA VAL A 258 23.07 18.36 0.30
C VAL A 258 24.45 18.33 -0.34
N ASP A 259 24.96 19.48 -0.79
CA ASP A 259 26.27 19.56 -1.45
C ASP A 259 27.41 19.24 -0.48
N GLU A 260 27.35 19.77 0.75
CA GLU A 260 28.30 19.44 1.82
C GLU A 260 28.23 17.96 2.19
N TYR A 261 27.02 17.39 2.25
CA TYR A 261 26.82 15.97 2.53
C TYR A 261 27.43 15.09 1.42
N HIS A 262 27.31 15.50 0.15
CA HIS A 262 27.99 14.81 -0.97
C HIS A 262 29.50 14.90 -0.85
N ALA A 263 30.05 16.09 -0.61
CA ALA A 263 31.47 16.27 -0.44
C ALA A 263 32.02 15.39 0.69
N LYS A 264 31.26 15.27 1.79
CA LYS A 264 31.62 14.41 2.91
C LYS A 264 31.52 12.93 2.56
N LEU A 265 30.50 12.49 1.84
CA LEU A 265 30.42 11.11 1.35
C LEU A 265 31.59 10.77 0.42
N ASP A 266 31.99 11.70 -0.45
CA ASP A 266 33.11 11.50 -1.36
C ASP A 266 34.45 11.44 -0.61
N GLU A 267 34.62 12.25 0.43
CA GLU A 267 35.75 12.16 1.36
C GLU A 267 35.78 10.79 2.06
N LEU A 268 34.67 10.39 2.70
CA LEU A 268 34.55 9.12 3.42
C LEU A 268 34.69 7.89 2.53
N SER A 269 34.23 7.96 1.27
CA SER A 269 34.37 6.86 0.31
C SER A 269 35.81 6.61 -0.14
N ARG A 270 36.68 7.64 0.00
CA ARG A 270 38.12 7.55 -0.28
C ARG A 270 38.93 7.17 0.95
N ALA A 271 38.38 7.33 2.15
CA ALA A 271 39.02 6.90 3.37
C ALA A 271 39.01 5.36 3.47
N GLU A 272 40.14 4.76 3.81
CA GLU A 272 40.23 3.30 4.04
C GLU A 272 39.56 2.86 5.36
N ALA A 273 39.35 3.80 6.29
CA ALA A 273 38.74 3.52 7.58
C ALA A 273 37.23 3.24 7.47
N ALA A 274 36.76 2.26 8.24
CA ALA A 274 35.33 2.04 8.42
C ALA A 274 34.69 3.28 9.07
N TRP A 275 33.58 3.74 8.50
CA TRP A 275 32.83 4.89 9.01
C TRP A 275 31.37 4.49 9.29
N SER A 276 30.76 5.17 10.26
CA SER A 276 29.35 5.02 10.63
C SER A 276 28.68 6.38 10.70
N GLN A 277 27.36 6.40 10.52
CA GLN A 277 26.59 7.66 10.55
C GLN A 277 26.47 8.25 11.96
N ASP A 278 26.75 7.45 13.00
CA ASP A 278 26.62 7.84 14.42
C ASP A 278 27.95 8.19 15.09
N ALA A 279 29.10 7.99 14.43
CA ALA A 279 30.37 8.51 14.92
C ALA A 279 30.32 10.03 14.89
N GLU A 280 30.54 10.69 16.03
CA GLU A 280 30.17 12.08 16.38
C GLU A 280 30.47 13.19 15.34
N ASN A 281 31.25 12.94 14.28
CA ASN A 281 31.57 13.91 13.24
C ASN A 281 31.71 13.34 11.82
N GLN A 282 31.20 12.14 11.52
CA GLN A 282 31.44 11.54 10.20
C GLN A 282 30.41 11.97 9.15
N LEU A 283 29.12 11.96 9.46
CA LEU A 283 28.07 12.29 8.48
C LEU A 283 26.85 12.91 9.16
N PHE A 284 26.42 14.08 8.69
CA PHE A 284 25.28 14.82 9.26
C PHE A 284 23.98 14.55 8.50
N ASP A 285 22.85 14.86 9.14
CA ASP A 285 21.53 14.72 8.54
C ASP A 285 21.15 16.00 7.76
N VAL A 286 20.79 15.87 6.48
CA VAL A 286 20.37 17.00 5.63
C VAL A 286 18.95 17.43 6.00
N PHE A 287 18.82 18.30 7.00
CA PHE A 287 17.54 18.69 7.58
C PHE A 287 17.15 20.13 7.26
N GLU A 288 15.88 20.33 6.87
CA GLU A 288 15.29 21.65 6.66
C GLU A 288 13.99 21.76 7.48
N PRO A 289 13.98 22.55 8.58
CA PRO A 289 12.86 22.63 9.51
C PRO A 289 11.57 23.17 8.89
N THR A 290 11.63 23.94 7.80
CA THR A 290 10.44 24.48 7.13
C THR A 290 9.49 23.39 6.63
N PHE A 291 10.00 22.19 6.29
CA PHE A 291 9.13 21.04 5.95
C PHE A 291 8.26 20.58 7.13
N LEU A 292 8.67 20.86 8.36
CA LEU A 292 7.99 20.46 9.58
C LEU A 292 7.15 21.58 10.22
N ALA A 293 6.96 22.71 9.52
CA ALA A 293 6.27 23.89 10.05
C ALA A 293 4.91 23.58 10.70
N LEU A 294 4.10 22.72 10.08
CA LEU A 294 2.80 22.33 10.62
C LEU A 294 2.91 21.46 11.88
N GLY A 295 3.94 20.62 11.96
CA GLY A 295 4.24 19.83 13.16
C GLY A 295 4.69 20.70 14.33
N PHE A 296 5.49 21.73 14.05
CA PHE A 296 5.93 22.67 15.08
C PHE A 296 4.81 23.54 15.65
N GLN A 297 3.75 23.78 14.88
CA GLN A 297 2.55 24.49 15.31
C GLN A 297 1.60 23.61 16.16
N SER A 298 1.85 22.31 16.24
CA SER A 298 1.05 21.40 17.06
C SER A 298 1.29 21.67 18.56
N PRO A 299 0.24 21.57 19.40
CA PRO A 299 0.40 21.62 20.87
C PRO A 299 1.33 20.55 21.42
N LEU A 300 1.54 19.46 20.67
CA LEU A 300 2.45 18.36 21.00
C LEU A 300 3.75 18.44 20.18
N SER A 301 4.23 19.65 19.90
CA SER A 301 5.50 19.86 19.20
C SER A 301 6.64 19.20 19.96
N LEU A 302 7.50 18.49 19.23
CA LEU A 302 8.69 17.81 19.76
C LEU A 302 9.97 18.61 19.46
N GLY A 303 9.84 19.93 19.23
CA GLY A 303 10.98 20.80 18.87
C GLY A 303 12.11 20.78 19.91
N HIS A 304 11.78 20.66 21.19
CA HIS A 304 12.76 20.55 22.28
C HIS A 304 13.60 19.27 22.23
N LEU A 305 13.11 18.19 21.61
CA LEU A 305 13.91 16.98 21.38
C LEU A 305 14.84 17.12 20.16
N ILE A 306 14.53 18.01 19.23
CA ILE A 306 15.30 18.23 17.99
C ILE A 306 16.45 19.20 18.24
N PHE A 307 16.15 20.35 18.84
CA PHE A 307 17.11 21.45 19.05
C PHE A 307 17.65 21.49 20.48
N GLY A 308 16.93 20.92 21.45
CA GLY A 308 17.16 21.16 22.88
C GLY A 308 16.12 22.13 23.43
N ALA A 309 15.84 22.05 24.73
CA ALA A 309 14.79 22.84 25.36
C ALA A 309 15.08 24.34 25.29
N ASP A 310 16.30 24.75 25.62
CA ASP A 310 16.70 26.17 25.65
C ASP A 310 16.74 26.75 24.22
N ASP A 311 17.42 26.06 23.30
CA ASP A 311 17.50 26.47 21.89
C ASP A 311 16.12 26.51 21.24
N TRP A 312 15.22 25.57 21.56
CA TRP A 312 13.85 25.59 21.05
C TRP A 312 13.11 26.87 21.45
N VAL A 313 13.25 27.32 22.70
CA VAL A 313 12.65 28.58 23.17
C VAL A 313 13.28 29.78 22.47
N GLN A 314 14.61 29.79 22.29
CA GLN A 314 15.32 30.86 21.56
C GLN A 314 14.87 30.95 20.10
N LEU A 315 14.54 29.81 19.47
CA LEU A 315 14.02 29.74 18.11
C LEU A 315 12.52 30.11 18.01
N GLY A 316 11.92 30.65 19.07
CA GLY A 316 10.52 31.05 19.14
C GLY A 316 9.54 29.91 19.43
N GLY A 317 10.06 28.75 19.80
CA GLY A 317 9.27 27.60 20.22
C GLY A 317 8.58 27.81 21.55
N THR A 318 7.38 27.26 21.71
CA THR A 318 6.69 27.26 23.00
C THR A 318 7.24 26.12 23.87
N PRO A 319 7.65 26.39 25.12
CA PRO A 319 8.05 25.32 26.04
C PRO A 319 6.84 24.43 26.33
N CYS A 320 7.06 23.12 26.35
CA CYS A 320 5.98 22.18 26.66
C CYS A 320 5.64 22.28 28.15
N SER A 321 4.38 22.60 28.48
CA SER A 321 3.91 22.69 29.87
C SER A 321 3.82 21.33 30.56
N HIS A 322 3.79 20.26 29.77
CA HIS A 322 3.72 18.89 30.24
C HIS A 322 4.79 18.04 29.56
N GLU A 323 5.20 16.99 30.23
CA GLU A 323 6.08 16.02 29.62
C GLU A 323 5.31 15.15 28.63
N ASP A 324 5.70 15.21 27.36
CA ASP A 324 5.14 14.32 26.35
C ASP A 324 5.65 12.87 26.55
N PRO A 325 4.86 11.86 26.14
CA PRO A 325 5.24 10.46 26.33
C PRO A 325 6.56 10.05 25.65
N ILE A 326 6.96 10.74 24.57
CA ILE A 326 8.19 10.41 23.85
C ILE A 326 9.39 10.90 24.65
N THR A 327 9.35 12.12 25.18
CA THR A 327 10.34 12.66 26.12
C THR A 327 10.46 11.79 27.37
N ALA A 328 9.34 11.34 27.94
CA ALA A 328 9.33 10.45 29.10
C ALA A 328 10.09 9.14 28.82
N VAL A 329 9.86 8.53 27.65
CA VAL A 329 10.56 7.32 27.21
C VAL A 329 12.06 7.59 27.10
N TYR A 330 12.48 8.66 26.42
CA TYR A 330 13.90 8.97 26.27
C TYR A 330 14.59 9.30 27.59
N ARG A 331 13.91 9.97 28.53
CA ARG A 331 14.47 10.19 29.87
C ARG A 331 14.66 8.87 30.62
N LYS A 332 13.65 8.01 30.59
CA LYS A 332 13.71 6.68 31.24
C LYS A 332 14.89 5.86 30.72
N HIS A 333 15.24 6.02 29.45
CA HIS A 333 16.38 5.34 28.82
C HIS A 333 17.71 6.11 28.91
N GLY A 334 17.75 7.27 29.56
CA GLY A 334 18.98 8.07 29.70
C GLY A 334 19.47 8.72 28.41
N LEU A 335 18.60 8.86 27.40
CA LEU A 335 18.97 9.31 26.05
C LEU A 335 18.81 10.82 25.83
N LEU A 336 18.22 11.57 26.78
CA LEU A 336 18.03 13.03 26.65
C LEU A 336 19.34 13.84 26.69
N GLY A 337 20.39 13.27 27.28
CA GLY A 337 21.73 13.88 27.35
C GLY A 337 22.62 13.55 26.15
N SER A 338 22.19 12.66 25.24
CA SER A 338 22.99 12.28 24.08
C SER A 338 23.18 13.47 23.13
N PRO A 339 24.36 13.65 22.51
CA PRO A 339 24.69 14.75 21.59
C PRO A 339 24.00 14.58 20.23
N THR A 340 22.70 14.35 20.25
CA THR A 340 21.86 14.01 19.10
C THR A 340 21.12 15.22 18.53
N ARG A 341 21.23 16.36 19.22
CA ARG A 341 20.55 17.61 18.87
C ARG A 341 21.20 18.23 17.66
N LEU A 342 20.37 18.75 16.75
CA LEU A 342 20.86 19.51 15.61
C LEU A 342 21.27 20.89 16.10
N LYS A 343 22.51 21.28 15.82
CA LYS A 343 22.97 22.65 16.01
C LYS A 343 22.35 23.49 14.89
N PHE A 344 21.58 24.48 15.28
CA PHE A 344 20.96 25.43 14.37
C PHE A 344 21.39 26.83 14.79
N ASP A 345 21.79 27.66 13.82
CA ASP A 345 22.21 29.02 14.12
C ASP A 345 21.00 29.85 14.56
N PRO A 346 20.96 30.37 15.80
CA PRO A 346 19.84 31.17 16.29
C PRO A 346 19.61 32.46 15.49
N SER A 347 20.60 32.91 14.72
CA SER A 347 20.44 34.07 13.83
C SER A 347 19.63 33.76 12.56
N GLU A 348 19.46 32.48 12.22
CA GLU A 348 18.63 32.07 11.10
C GLU A 348 17.16 31.92 11.51
N SER A 349 16.24 32.30 10.61
CA SER A 349 14.82 31.99 10.81
C SER A 349 14.60 30.48 10.74
N LEU A 350 13.97 29.92 11.77
CA LEU A 350 13.62 28.50 11.80
C LEU A 350 12.67 28.14 10.65
N MET A 351 11.66 28.98 10.40
CA MET A 351 10.77 28.82 9.25
C MET A 351 11.15 29.80 8.16
N LEU A 352 11.43 29.29 6.96
CA LEU A 352 11.65 30.14 5.81
C LEU A 352 10.31 30.76 5.34
N PRO A 353 10.30 32.05 4.98
CA PRO A 353 9.15 32.65 4.30
C PRO A 353 8.79 31.89 3.03
N HIS A 354 7.51 31.92 2.64
CA HIS A 354 7.01 31.17 1.48
C HIS A 354 7.80 31.43 0.20
N GLU A 355 8.25 32.67 -0.02
CA GLU A 355 9.04 33.07 -1.18
C GLU A 355 10.45 32.43 -1.21
N GLN A 356 11.04 32.19 -0.04
CA GLN A 356 12.33 31.51 0.05
C GLN A 356 12.18 29.99 -0.03
N PHE A 357 11.04 29.46 0.46
CA PHE A 357 10.76 28.02 0.46
C PHE A 357 10.26 27.49 -0.90
N ARG A 358 9.38 28.23 -1.58
CA ARG A 358 8.76 27.82 -2.86
C ARG A 358 8.89 28.85 -3.99
N GLY A 359 9.60 29.95 -3.78
CA GLY A 359 9.68 31.00 -4.78
C GLY A 359 10.54 30.65 -6.00
N LYS A 360 10.66 31.63 -6.89
CA LYS A 360 11.37 31.54 -8.18
C LYS A 360 12.86 31.16 -8.05
N ARG A 361 13.43 31.27 -6.84
CA ARG A 361 14.82 30.90 -6.52
C ARG A 361 14.94 29.51 -5.91
N SER A 362 14.07 28.58 -6.29
CA SER A 362 14.17 27.19 -5.85
C SER A 362 15.43 26.54 -6.40
N PHE A 363 16.17 25.83 -5.55
CA PHE A 363 17.39 25.12 -5.94
C PHE A 363 17.04 23.67 -6.25
N TYR A 364 17.42 23.21 -7.44
CA TYR A 364 17.21 21.82 -7.83
C TYR A 364 18.45 21.00 -7.52
N ARG A 365 18.24 19.83 -6.94
CA ARG A 365 19.27 18.79 -6.82
C ARG A 365 18.77 17.50 -7.46
N PRO A 366 19.67 16.73 -8.12
CA PRO A 366 19.31 15.44 -8.69
C PRO A 366 18.79 14.52 -7.58
N THR A 367 17.84 13.68 -7.94
CA THR A 367 17.34 12.62 -7.08
C THR A 367 17.70 11.27 -7.65
N PHE A 368 18.00 10.33 -6.77
CA PHE A 368 18.56 9.04 -7.15
C PHE A 368 17.64 7.92 -6.71
N ALA A 369 17.28 7.05 -7.66
CA ALA A 369 16.59 5.80 -7.39
C ALA A 369 17.58 4.67 -7.05
N PHE A 370 17.17 3.73 -6.20
CA PHE A 370 17.99 2.58 -5.81
C PHE A 370 17.24 1.28 -6.02
N HIS A 371 17.97 0.25 -6.47
CA HIS A 371 17.45 -1.11 -6.53
C HIS A 371 17.22 -1.63 -5.13
N HIS A 372 15.96 -1.97 -4.87
CA HIS A 372 15.51 -2.54 -3.62
C HIS A 372 14.18 -3.25 -3.90
N PRO A 373 13.76 -4.29 -3.15
CA PRO A 373 12.45 -4.92 -3.27
C PRO A 373 11.27 -3.95 -3.47
N LYS A 374 11.42 -2.73 -2.96
CA LYS A 374 10.62 -1.56 -3.31
C LYS A 374 11.55 -0.39 -3.60
N GLN A 375 11.33 0.35 -4.69
CA GLN A 375 12.16 1.49 -5.08
C GLN A 375 12.36 2.46 -3.90
N MET A 376 13.57 2.98 -3.74
CA MET A 376 13.92 4.00 -2.74
C MET A 376 14.49 5.22 -3.45
N TRP A 377 14.27 6.41 -2.89
CA TRP A 377 14.68 7.69 -3.47
C TRP A 377 15.37 8.56 -2.42
N ARG A 378 16.48 9.22 -2.79
CA ARG A 378 17.13 10.26 -1.97
C ARG A 378 17.91 11.26 -2.86
N PRO A 379 18.26 12.46 -2.36
CA PRO A 379 18.96 13.46 -3.17
C PRO A 379 20.48 13.24 -3.28
N ALA A 380 21.01 12.11 -2.75
CA ALA A 380 22.44 11.79 -2.72
C ALA A 380 22.78 10.37 -3.16
N ALA A 381 23.80 10.07 -3.99
CA ALA A 381 24.20 8.67 -4.25
C ALA A 381 25.50 8.47 -5.05
N ALA A 382 26.29 7.45 -4.65
CA ALA A 382 27.37 6.88 -5.45
C ALA A 382 26.96 5.65 -6.30
N ARG A 383 25.84 4.97 -5.98
CA ARG A 383 25.35 3.76 -6.69
C ARG A 383 23.83 3.80 -6.89
N SER A 384 23.40 4.59 -7.86
CA SER A 384 22.00 4.77 -8.23
C SER A 384 21.63 4.04 -9.51
N VAL A 385 20.33 3.84 -9.72
CA VAL A 385 19.79 3.47 -11.04
C VAL A 385 20.09 4.64 -12.01
N GLN A 386 20.63 4.34 -13.19
CA GLN A 386 21.04 5.35 -14.18
C GLN A 386 20.37 5.15 -15.54
N GLY A 387 20.47 6.16 -16.41
CA GLY A 387 20.09 6.08 -17.81
C GLY A 387 18.60 5.80 -18.04
N ALA A 388 18.30 4.91 -18.99
CA ALA A 388 16.93 4.57 -19.37
C ALA A 388 16.13 3.98 -18.20
N GLU A 389 16.76 3.18 -17.35
CA GLU A 389 16.10 2.58 -16.20
C GLU A 389 15.67 3.63 -15.17
N HIS A 390 16.50 4.66 -14.95
CA HIS A 390 16.14 5.78 -14.08
C HIS A 390 14.91 6.51 -14.63
N HIS A 391 14.91 6.75 -15.94
CA HIS A 391 13.78 7.37 -16.63
C HIS A 391 12.50 6.54 -16.44
N GLU A 392 12.55 5.22 -16.60
CA GLU A 392 11.39 4.33 -16.38
C GLU A 392 10.83 4.39 -14.94
N CYS A 393 11.67 4.74 -13.97
CA CYS A 393 11.27 4.89 -12.57
C CYS A 393 10.65 6.26 -12.25
N LEU A 394 10.71 7.24 -13.16
CA LEU A 394 10.15 8.57 -12.92
C LEU A 394 8.62 8.54 -12.88
N PHE A 395 8.03 9.35 -12.00
CA PHE A 395 6.60 9.42 -11.75
C PHE A 395 5.83 9.71 -13.04
N LYS A 396 6.29 10.71 -13.81
CA LYS A 396 5.71 11.04 -15.12
C LYS A 396 5.66 9.85 -16.06
N ASN A 397 6.71 9.03 -16.07
CA ASN A 397 6.75 7.84 -16.92
C ASN A 397 5.87 6.74 -16.34
N ILE A 398 5.92 6.47 -15.03
CA ILE A 398 5.01 5.53 -14.38
C ILE A 398 3.55 5.84 -14.76
N VAL A 399 3.10 7.09 -14.61
CA VAL A 399 1.74 7.50 -14.97
C VAL A 399 1.48 7.35 -16.48
N ALA A 400 2.37 7.89 -17.32
CA ALA A 400 2.13 7.97 -18.77
C ALA A 400 2.28 6.63 -19.51
N THR A 401 3.17 5.75 -19.06
CA THR A 401 3.56 4.55 -19.80
C THR A 401 2.93 3.29 -19.23
N THR A 402 2.92 3.15 -17.91
CA THR A 402 2.49 1.88 -17.30
C THR A 402 0.97 1.80 -17.19
N LEU A 403 0.28 2.95 -17.17
CA LEU A 403 -1.12 3.06 -16.71
C LEU A 403 -1.29 2.31 -15.36
N GLY A 404 -0.19 2.22 -14.61
CA GLY A 404 0.02 1.34 -13.49
C GLY A 404 -0.46 2.00 -12.22
N VAL A 405 -1.43 1.32 -11.65
CA VAL A 405 -2.38 1.74 -10.61
C VAL A 405 -1.72 1.79 -9.21
N SER A 406 -0.65 2.56 -9.03
CA SER A 406 -0.04 2.75 -7.70
C SER A 406 0.23 4.21 -7.32
N ILE A 407 -0.75 5.07 -7.52
CA ILE A 407 -0.72 6.50 -7.27
C ILE A 407 -1.58 6.82 -6.05
N GLY A 408 -0.92 6.95 -4.90
CA GLY A 408 -1.42 7.85 -3.87
C GLY A 408 -2.82 7.53 -3.34
N PRO A 409 -3.49 8.52 -2.73
CA PRO A 409 -4.91 8.43 -2.40
C PRO A 409 -5.82 8.36 -3.65
N LEU A 410 -5.30 8.57 -4.86
CA LEU A 410 -6.08 8.59 -6.11
C LEU A 410 -6.48 7.20 -6.61
N GLU A 411 -5.91 6.13 -6.05
CA GLU A 411 -6.09 4.80 -6.61
C GLU A 411 -6.38 3.69 -5.58
N TYR A 412 -6.29 3.99 -4.29
CA TYR A 412 -6.64 3.03 -3.24
C TYR A 412 -8.16 2.94 -2.99
N CYS A 413 -8.97 3.91 -3.45
CA CYS A 413 -10.44 3.80 -3.46
C CYS A 413 -10.86 3.27 -4.82
N GLY A 414 -11.61 2.16 -4.91
CA GLY A 414 -12.13 1.57 -6.15
C GLY A 414 -12.19 2.53 -7.35
N VAL A 415 -11.20 2.42 -8.24
CA VAL A 415 -10.96 3.39 -9.31
C VAL A 415 -11.95 3.17 -10.43
N GLY A 416 -12.84 4.15 -10.60
CA GLY A 416 -13.62 4.25 -11.81
C GLY A 416 -12.73 4.62 -12.99
N HIS A 417 -13.06 4.16 -14.20
CA HIS A 417 -12.33 4.55 -15.40
C HIS A 417 -13.28 5.14 -16.44
N ILE A 418 -12.79 6.13 -17.19
CA ILE A 418 -13.61 6.83 -18.18
C ILE A 418 -13.74 5.97 -19.44
N VAL A 419 -14.97 5.63 -19.80
CA VAL A 419 -15.33 4.96 -21.05
C VAL A 419 -16.09 5.95 -21.93
N HIS A 420 -15.65 6.14 -23.16
CA HIS A 420 -16.33 7.02 -24.11
C HIS A 420 -17.39 6.26 -24.89
N VAL A 421 -18.65 6.72 -24.79
CA VAL A 421 -19.80 6.21 -25.55
C VAL A 421 -20.21 7.30 -26.53
N GLY A 422 -19.71 7.20 -27.76
CA GLY A 422 -19.80 8.30 -28.73
C GLY A 422 -18.97 9.51 -28.27
N PRO A 423 -19.53 10.74 -28.27
CA PRO A 423 -18.84 11.94 -27.78
C PRO A 423 -18.88 12.09 -26.26
N ALA A 424 -19.72 11.32 -25.55
CA ALA A 424 -19.94 11.47 -24.11
C ALA A 424 -19.01 10.55 -23.30
N PRO A 425 -18.30 11.08 -22.28
CA PRO A 425 -17.58 10.28 -21.32
C PRO A 425 -18.53 9.71 -20.24
N TYR A 426 -18.36 8.44 -19.90
CA TYR A 426 -19.05 7.75 -18.80
C TYR A 426 -18.01 7.23 -17.80
N VAL A 427 -18.35 7.23 -16.51
CA VAL A 427 -17.50 6.66 -15.46
C VAL A 427 -17.92 5.22 -15.21
N ALA A 428 -17.08 4.27 -15.59
CA ALA A 428 -17.24 2.86 -15.26
C ALA A 428 -16.65 2.60 -13.87
N VAL A 429 -17.43 2.15 -12.90
CA VAL A 429 -17.02 1.97 -11.49
C VAL A 429 -15.94 0.90 -11.33
N CYS A 430 -15.95 -0.10 -12.22
CA CYS A 430 -14.98 -1.18 -12.26
C CYS A 430 -14.82 -1.70 -13.69
N LYS A 431 -13.94 -2.69 -13.88
CA LYS A 431 -13.88 -3.44 -15.13
C LYS A 431 -15.02 -4.47 -15.15
N GLY A 432 -15.82 -4.49 -16.20
CA GLY A 432 -17.04 -5.28 -16.31
C GLY A 432 -18.25 -4.54 -15.77
N ASP A 433 -18.24 -3.21 -15.74
CA ASP A 433 -19.37 -2.42 -15.21
C ASP A 433 -20.64 -2.70 -16.04
N PRO A 434 -21.72 -3.23 -15.43
CA PRO A 434 -22.95 -3.54 -16.16
C PRO A 434 -23.67 -2.29 -16.69
N ALA A 435 -23.39 -1.10 -16.16
CA ALA A 435 -23.91 0.16 -16.69
C ALA A 435 -23.25 0.57 -18.02
N ILE A 436 -22.12 -0.06 -18.38
CA ILE A 436 -21.38 0.18 -19.61
C ILE A 436 -21.54 -1.03 -20.51
N SER A 437 -21.89 -0.81 -21.79
CA SER A 437 -22.00 -1.94 -22.70
C SER A 437 -20.65 -2.58 -22.97
N GLU A 438 -20.64 -3.91 -23.02
CA GLU A 438 -19.45 -4.73 -23.22
C GLU A 438 -18.61 -4.27 -24.43
N TYR A 439 -19.26 -3.82 -25.51
CA TYR A 439 -18.60 -3.26 -26.68
C TYR A 439 -17.70 -2.06 -26.33
N HIS A 440 -18.22 -1.09 -25.59
CA HIS A 440 -17.50 0.13 -25.24
C HIS A 440 -16.35 -0.16 -24.29
N GLU A 441 -16.56 -1.08 -23.35
CA GLU A 441 -15.52 -1.47 -22.41
C GLU A 441 -14.40 -2.26 -23.10
N LYS A 442 -14.73 -3.21 -23.99
CA LYS A 442 -13.75 -3.89 -24.82
C LYS A 442 -12.95 -2.90 -25.67
N ARG A 443 -13.59 -1.86 -26.20
CA ARG A 443 -12.92 -0.79 -26.95
C ARG A 443 -11.98 0.01 -26.06
N ALA A 444 -12.42 0.41 -24.86
CA ALA A 444 -11.60 1.11 -23.88
C ALA A 444 -10.37 0.26 -23.48
N LEU A 445 -10.57 -1.02 -23.15
CA LEU A 445 -9.50 -1.95 -22.79
C LEU A 445 -8.49 -2.15 -23.92
N ARG A 446 -8.95 -2.21 -25.19
CA ARG A 446 -8.05 -2.27 -26.35
C ARG A 446 -7.19 -1.02 -26.49
N SER A 447 -7.76 0.15 -26.22
CA SER A 447 -7.04 1.43 -26.26
C SER A 447 -6.01 1.51 -25.14
N LEU A 448 -6.40 1.21 -23.90
CA LEU A 448 -5.50 1.14 -22.74
C LEU A 448 -4.34 0.16 -22.97
N ASP A 449 -4.64 -1.02 -23.55
CA ASP A 449 -3.62 -2.00 -23.87
C ASP A 449 -2.64 -1.52 -24.96
N ARG A 450 -3.12 -0.77 -25.97
CA ARG A 450 -2.23 -0.13 -26.97
C ARG A 450 -1.32 0.92 -26.34
N ILE A 451 -1.86 1.74 -25.44
CA ILE A 451 -1.09 2.75 -24.71
C ILE A 451 0.00 2.06 -23.88
N SER A 452 -0.36 1.03 -23.09
CA SER A 452 0.59 0.28 -22.26
C SER A 452 1.69 -0.46 -23.06
N ALA A 453 1.40 -0.81 -24.31
CA ALA A 453 2.36 -1.42 -25.23
C ALA A 453 3.17 -0.39 -26.04
N HIS A 454 3.05 0.91 -25.72
CA HIS A 454 3.67 2.02 -26.43
C HIS A 454 3.36 2.04 -27.94
N LEU A 455 2.15 1.62 -28.33
CA LEU A 455 1.72 1.63 -29.74
C LEU A 455 1.09 2.97 -30.13
N GLU A 456 0.76 3.83 -29.17
CA GLU A 456 0.21 5.16 -29.44
C GLU A 456 1.27 6.26 -29.64
N THR A 457 2.56 5.93 -29.51
CA THR A 457 3.66 6.87 -29.77
C THR A 457 3.76 7.23 -31.26
N ALA A 458 4.28 8.42 -31.56
CA ALA A 458 4.52 8.85 -32.94
C ALA A 458 5.32 7.79 -33.72
N GLY A 459 4.91 7.52 -34.96
CA GLY A 459 5.48 6.46 -35.81
C GLY A 459 4.94 5.04 -35.56
N LYS A 460 4.38 4.74 -34.37
CA LYS A 460 3.83 3.41 -34.05
C LYS A 460 2.30 3.34 -34.06
N ARG A 461 1.60 4.48 -34.13
CA ARG A 461 0.12 4.54 -34.13
C ARG A 461 -0.53 3.61 -35.16
N LYS A 462 0.05 3.53 -36.37
CA LYS A 462 -0.44 2.65 -37.45
C LYS A 462 0.13 1.23 -37.42
N ARG A 463 1.04 0.93 -36.48
CA ARG A 463 1.65 -0.40 -36.37
C ARG A 463 0.58 -1.41 -36.00
N ALA A 464 0.50 -2.47 -36.80
CA ALA A 464 -0.27 -3.65 -36.43
C ALA A 464 0.29 -4.26 -35.12
N ARG A 465 -0.61 -4.86 -34.33
CA ARG A 465 -0.21 -5.67 -33.17
C ARG A 465 0.42 -6.97 -33.68
N SER A 466 1.51 -7.39 -33.03
CA SER A 466 2.11 -8.70 -33.29
C SER A 466 1.15 -9.82 -32.84
N LEU A 467 1.36 -11.05 -33.35
CA LEU A 467 0.59 -12.22 -32.91
C LEU A 467 0.67 -12.45 -31.39
N LYS A 468 1.84 -12.18 -30.79
CA LYS A 468 2.05 -12.30 -29.34
C LYS A 468 1.21 -11.28 -28.56
N GLU A 469 1.19 -10.02 -29.00
CA GLU A 469 0.38 -8.95 -28.39
C GLU A 469 -1.12 -9.21 -28.56
N ASN A 470 -1.56 -9.67 -29.74
CA ASN A 470 -2.95 -10.06 -29.96
C ASN A 470 -3.37 -11.20 -29.04
N LYS A 471 -2.51 -12.20 -28.82
CA LYS A 471 -2.79 -13.30 -27.89
C LYS A 471 -2.88 -12.82 -26.44
N GLN A 472 -2.05 -11.86 -26.03
CA GLN A 472 -2.11 -11.26 -24.69
C GLN A 472 -3.40 -10.43 -24.50
N LEU A 473 -3.76 -9.61 -25.49
CA LEU A 473 -5.01 -8.85 -25.48
C LEU A 473 -6.22 -9.79 -25.46
N ALA A 474 -6.25 -10.84 -26.27
CA ALA A 474 -7.32 -11.81 -26.27
C ALA A 474 -7.51 -12.46 -24.88
N LYS A 475 -6.41 -12.77 -24.18
CA LYS A 475 -6.47 -13.26 -22.79
C LYS A 475 -7.00 -12.21 -21.80
N LYS A 476 -6.75 -10.92 -22.02
CA LYS A 476 -7.31 -9.83 -21.19
C LYS A 476 -8.80 -9.66 -21.46
N LEU A 477 -9.22 -9.67 -22.73
CA LEU A 477 -10.63 -9.59 -23.14
C LEU A 477 -11.40 -10.81 -22.64
N SER A 478 -10.88 -12.03 -22.78
CA SER A 478 -11.58 -13.23 -22.28
C SER A 478 -11.82 -13.21 -20.77
N LYS A 479 -10.93 -12.56 -20.00
CA LYS A 479 -11.14 -12.36 -18.56
C LYS A 479 -12.25 -11.35 -18.26
N LEU A 480 -12.41 -10.33 -19.10
CA LEU A 480 -13.49 -9.35 -19.01
C LEU A 480 -14.83 -10.03 -19.31
N ASP A 481 -14.88 -10.83 -20.37
CA ASP A 481 -16.07 -11.60 -20.79
C ASP A 481 -16.51 -12.55 -19.67
N ALA A 482 -15.56 -13.26 -19.05
CA ALA A 482 -15.82 -14.10 -17.89
C ALA A 482 -16.26 -13.33 -16.63
N GLY A 483 -16.09 -12.00 -16.60
CA GLY A 483 -16.62 -11.11 -15.57
C GLY A 483 -18.09 -10.79 -15.82
N TYR A 484 -18.42 -10.33 -17.03
CA TYR A 484 -19.80 -10.05 -17.45
C TYR A 484 -20.72 -11.27 -17.32
N HIS A 485 -20.26 -12.45 -17.77
CA HIS A 485 -21.04 -13.68 -17.65
C HIS A 485 -21.25 -14.12 -16.20
N ARG A 486 -20.34 -13.79 -15.28
CA ARG A 486 -20.53 -14.08 -13.84
C ARG A 486 -21.62 -13.22 -13.21
N VAL A 487 -21.79 -11.98 -13.66
CA VAL A 487 -22.83 -11.08 -13.16
C VAL A 487 -24.19 -11.42 -13.80
N GLY A 488 -24.21 -11.82 -15.08
CA GLY A 488 -25.43 -12.20 -15.78
C GLY A 488 -25.99 -13.58 -15.37
N ALA A 489 -25.13 -14.56 -15.09
CA ALA A 489 -25.55 -15.92 -14.74
C ALA A 489 -26.17 -16.05 -13.33
N GLY A 490 -26.11 -15.01 -12.50
CA GLY A 490 -26.79 -14.99 -11.20
C GLY A 490 -28.27 -14.61 -11.26
N ALA A 491 -28.81 -14.25 -12.43
CA ALA A 491 -30.12 -13.63 -12.53
C ALA A 491 -31.19 -14.39 -13.34
N VAL A 492 -30.86 -15.43 -14.12
CA VAL A 492 -31.88 -16.19 -14.89
C VAL A 492 -31.47 -17.65 -15.08
N GLU A 493 -32.23 -18.52 -14.41
CA GLU A 493 -32.68 -19.89 -14.69
C GLU A 493 -31.75 -20.98 -15.27
N ASP A 494 -31.89 -22.15 -14.61
CA ASP A 494 -32.00 -23.51 -15.17
C ASP A 494 -32.03 -23.62 -16.70
N ALA A 495 -31.03 -24.30 -17.27
CA ALA A 495 -31.22 -25.15 -18.45
C ALA A 495 -30.01 -26.08 -18.65
N GLU A 496 -30.34 -27.35 -18.84
CA GLU A 496 -29.47 -28.51 -18.96
C GLU A 496 -28.62 -28.57 -20.23
N GLY A 497 -27.44 -29.20 -20.10
CA GLY A 497 -27.00 -30.25 -21.01
C GLY A 497 -26.20 -29.87 -22.25
N THR A 498 -24.86 -30.02 -22.19
CA THR A 498 -24.10 -30.63 -23.30
C THR A 498 -22.74 -31.21 -22.85
N GLU A 499 -22.47 -32.47 -23.21
CA GLU A 499 -21.20 -33.19 -23.01
C GLU A 499 -20.04 -32.67 -23.88
N PRO A 500 -18.77 -32.68 -23.41
CA PRO A 500 -17.60 -32.50 -24.27
C PRO A 500 -16.86 -33.82 -24.60
N GLN A 501 -16.62 -34.01 -25.91
CA GLN A 501 -15.80 -35.06 -26.53
C GLN A 501 -14.27 -34.85 -26.38
N PRO A 502 -13.42 -35.87 -26.69
CA PRO A 502 -12.08 -36.03 -26.13
C PRO A 502 -10.94 -35.22 -26.78
N SER A 503 -9.86 -35.11 -26.00
CA SER A 503 -8.70 -34.24 -26.14
C SER A 503 -7.74 -34.53 -27.31
N LYS A 504 -7.07 -33.46 -27.81
CA LYS A 504 -5.82 -33.57 -28.58
C LYS A 504 -4.58 -33.51 -27.65
N PRO A 505 -3.54 -34.32 -27.87
CA PRO A 505 -2.35 -34.35 -27.02
C PRO A 505 -1.54 -33.04 -27.13
N LYS A 506 -1.22 -32.43 -25.99
CA LYS A 506 -0.37 -31.23 -25.92
C LYS A 506 1.08 -31.61 -26.27
N LYS A 507 1.67 -30.96 -27.28
CA LYS A 507 3.11 -31.02 -27.55
C LYS A 507 3.89 -30.53 -26.31
N ARG A 508 4.70 -31.40 -25.72
CA ARG A 508 5.60 -31.08 -24.61
C ARG A 508 6.67 -30.07 -25.06
N ARG A 509 6.87 -29.00 -24.27
CA ARG A 509 7.96 -28.05 -24.43
C ARG A 509 9.22 -28.68 -23.82
N LEU A 510 10.30 -28.77 -24.59
CA LEU A 510 11.62 -29.16 -24.09
C LEU A 510 12.12 -28.17 -23.03
N SER A 511 12.80 -28.67 -21.99
CA SER A 511 13.36 -27.85 -20.91
C SER A 511 14.54 -27.00 -21.38
N ALA A 512 14.91 -25.99 -20.59
CA ALA A 512 16.03 -25.09 -20.90
C ALA A 512 17.36 -25.85 -21.02
N ASP A 513 17.57 -26.87 -20.18
CA ASP A 513 18.79 -27.69 -20.18
C ASP A 513 18.91 -28.56 -21.44
N GLN A 514 17.77 -29.02 -21.99
CA GLN A 514 17.72 -29.79 -23.23
C GLN A 514 18.04 -28.93 -24.48
N ARG A 515 17.87 -27.61 -24.40
CA ARG A 515 18.26 -26.68 -25.47
C ARG A 515 19.73 -26.31 -25.41
N LEU A 516 20.32 -26.29 -24.22
CA LEU A 516 21.76 -26.10 -24.02
C LEU A 516 22.57 -27.30 -24.50
N ALA A 517 22.07 -28.52 -24.31
CA ALA A 517 22.74 -29.76 -24.74
C ALA A 517 22.78 -29.98 -26.26
N LEU A 518 21.88 -29.36 -27.03
CA LEU A 518 21.79 -29.50 -28.49
C LEU A 518 22.48 -28.35 -29.26
N ALA A 519 22.96 -27.32 -28.56
CA ALA A 519 23.66 -26.17 -29.14
C ALA A 519 25.19 -26.32 -29.15
N THR A 520 25.72 -27.39 -28.55
CA THR A 520 27.17 -27.69 -28.45
C THR A 520 27.65 -28.76 -29.44
N ILE A 521 26.79 -29.18 -30.38
CA ILE A 521 27.16 -30.08 -31.47
C ILE A 521 26.86 -29.38 -32.80
N ASN A 522 27.69 -28.38 -33.10
CA ASN A 522 28.17 -27.96 -34.42
C ASN A 522 29.11 -26.76 -34.28
#